data_AF-A0A497ZPD0-F1
#
_entry.id   AF-A0A497ZPD0-F1
#
_cell.length_a   1.000
_cell.length_b   1.000
_cell.length_c   1.000
_cell.angle_alpha   90.00
_cell.angle_beta   90.00
_cell.angle_gamma   90.00
#
_symmetry.space_group_name_H-M   'P 1'
#
loop_
_entity.id
_entity.type
_entity.pdbx_description
1 polymer ?
#
loop_
_entity_poly.entity_id
_entity_poly.type
_entity_poly.pdbx_seq_one_letter_code
_entity_poly.pdbx_strand_id
1 'polypeptide(L)'
;MTRLGRTGRRWLAAYVLVLRPAGLGGQLYRVSTPEGAKVRPSVTTGDGSVVARLATGGGGTGPALVEFALHESVRWRIQLRGGTREKILDLRSGLVDEVHLAGGATRAQVTLPPAVGTVRVRAAGGAGVLTVDGKTRTGVAGGTKVEATGWADAEDRYDIDAVAGVSKLVVERS
;
A
#
# COMPACT_ATOMS: atom_id res chain seq x y z
N MET A 1 -43.33 23.27 11.54
CA MET A 1 -42.86 23.58 10.17
C MET A 1 -41.51 22.89 9.99
N THR A 2 -41.44 21.87 9.14
CA THR A 2 -40.32 20.92 9.04
C THR A 2 -39.39 21.30 7.89
N ARG A 3 -38.07 21.31 8.14
CA ARG A 3 -36.98 20.68 7.35
C ARG A 3 -35.68 21.47 7.49
N LEU A 4 -34.75 20.98 8.31
CA LEU A 4 -33.34 21.37 8.28
C LEU A 4 -32.63 20.48 7.25
N GLY A 5 -32.16 21.07 6.15
CA GLY A 5 -31.41 20.36 5.12
C GLY A 5 -30.01 19.98 5.62
N ARG A 6 -29.79 18.70 5.93
CA ARG A 6 -28.44 18.12 5.93
C ARG A 6 -28.04 17.88 4.48
N THR A 7 -27.23 18.77 3.91
CA THR A 7 -26.39 18.50 2.74
C THR A 7 -25.29 17.52 3.14
N GLY A 8 -25.68 16.24 3.22
CA GLY A 8 -24.83 15.13 3.59
C GLY A 8 -24.19 14.47 2.38
N ARG A 9 -22.86 14.36 2.46
CA ARG A 9 -21.96 13.42 1.76
C ARG A 9 -21.44 13.87 0.39
N ARG A 10 -20.36 14.67 0.43
CA ARG A 10 -19.22 14.44 -0.46
C ARG A 10 -18.77 13.00 -0.22
N TRP A 11 -19.09 12.07 -1.11
CA TRP A 11 -18.44 10.76 -1.10
C TRP A 11 -16.96 11.02 -1.33
N LEU A 12 -16.13 10.80 -0.29
CA LEU A 12 -14.70 10.70 -0.49
C LEU A 12 -14.50 9.62 -1.55
N ALA A 13 -13.89 9.99 -2.67
CA ALA A 13 -13.41 9.05 -3.66
C ALA A 13 -12.65 7.94 -2.92
N ALA A 14 -13.15 6.72 -2.98
CA ALA A 14 -12.43 5.57 -2.47
C ALA A 14 -11.26 5.29 -3.41
N TYR A 15 -10.05 5.67 -3.02
CA TYR A 15 -8.85 5.42 -3.81
C TYR A 15 -8.47 3.94 -3.73
N VAL A 16 -8.13 3.35 -4.87
CA VAL A 16 -7.47 2.05 -4.97
C VAL A 16 -6.08 2.31 -5.51
N LEU A 17 -5.08 1.77 -4.82
CA LEU A 17 -3.69 1.79 -5.25
C LEU A 17 -3.27 0.36 -5.58
N VAL A 18 -2.77 0.16 -6.79
CA VAL A 18 -2.10 -1.08 -7.19
C VAL A 18 -0.63 -0.75 -7.44
N LEU A 19 0.27 -1.55 -6.88
CA LEU A 19 1.70 -1.41 -7.07
C LEU A 19 2.31 -2.77 -7.34
N ARG A 20 3.10 -2.87 -8.41
CA ARG A 20 3.82 -4.09 -8.78
C ARG A 20 5.18 -3.80 -9.39
N PRO A 21 6.20 -4.64 -9.17
CA PRO A 21 7.40 -4.66 -9.98
C PRO A 21 7.10 -5.10 -11.42
N ALA A 22 7.89 -4.62 -12.38
CA ALA A 22 7.79 -5.00 -13.79
C ALA A 22 9.12 -4.80 -14.54
N GLY A 23 9.27 -5.52 -15.65
CA GLY A 23 10.30 -5.24 -16.67
C GLY A 23 9.99 -3.94 -17.40
N LEU A 24 10.67 -2.86 -17.01
CA LEU A 24 10.42 -1.50 -17.51
C LEU A 24 11.46 -1.01 -18.53
N GLY A 25 12.41 -1.88 -18.91
CA GLY A 25 13.55 -1.48 -19.73
C GLY A 25 14.36 -0.37 -19.04
N GLY A 26 14.69 0.70 -19.76
CA GLY A 26 15.44 1.83 -19.19
C GLY A 26 14.66 2.74 -18.22
N GLN A 27 13.38 2.46 -17.94
CA GLN A 27 12.56 3.29 -17.04
C GLN A 27 12.59 2.74 -15.60
N LEU A 28 12.76 3.63 -14.62
CA LEU A 28 12.72 3.23 -13.20
C LEU A 28 11.31 2.94 -12.69
N TYR A 29 10.30 3.60 -13.25
CA TYR A 29 8.91 3.46 -12.84
C TYR A 29 7.96 3.85 -13.97
N ARG A 30 6.70 3.44 -13.83
CA ARG A 30 5.56 3.94 -14.59
C ARG A 30 4.39 4.16 -13.65
N VAL A 31 3.68 5.29 -13.79
CA VAL A 31 2.45 5.57 -13.06
C VAL A 31 1.34 5.83 -14.06
N SER A 32 0.22 5.14 -13.92
CA SER A 32 -0.91 5.28 -14.82
C SER A 32 -2.24 5.26 -14.06
N THR A 33 -3.26 5.80 -14.70
CA THR A 33 -4.65 5.70 -14.26
C THR A 33 -5.48 5.25 -15.46
N PRO A 34 -6.57 4.49 -15.26
CA PRO A 34 -7.48 4.16 -16.34
C PRO A 34 -8.02 5.42 -17.03
N GLU A 35 -8.45 5.26 -18.27
CA GLU A 35 -9.16 6.30 -18.98
C GLU A 35 -10.40 6.77 -18.19
N GLY A 36 -10.66 8.09 -18.21
CA GLY A 36 -11.78 8.68 -17.48
C GLY A 36 -11.64 8.68 -15.96
N ALA A 37 -10.54 8.18 -15.38
CA ALA A 37 -10.29 8.23 -13.95
C ALA A 37 -10.41 9.67 -13.40
N LYS A 38 -10.96 9.83 -12.20
CA LYS A 38 -11.12 11.14 -11.55
C LYS A 38 -9.86 11.65 -10.83
N VAL A 39 -8.82 10.82 -10.84
CA VAL A 39 -7.53 11.07 -10.23
C VAL A 39 -6.48 11.30 -11.30
N ARG A 40 -5.52 12.17 -11.00
CA ARG A 40 -4.38 12.44 -11.88
C ARG A 40 -3.09 12.32 -11.06
N PRO A 41 -2.16 11.46 -11.46
CA PRO A 41 -0.86 11.38 -10.82
C PRO A 41 0.02 12.53 -11.33
N SER A 42 0.76 13.15 -10.41
CA SER A 42 1.93 13.94 -10.73
C SER A 42 3.14 13.30 -10.06
N VAL A 43 4.25 13.18 -10.78
CA VAL A 43 5.46 12.54 -10.28
C VAL A 43 6.61 13.52 -10.32
N THR A 44 7.33 13.61 -9.22
CA THR A 44 8.58 14.35 -9.10
C THR A 44 9.69 13.37 -8.75
N THR A 45 10.82 13.47 -9.45
CA THR A 45 12.01 12.65 -9.22
C THR A 45 13.18 13.53 -8.77
N GLY A 46 13.98 13.01 -7.85
CA GLY A 46 15.16 13.70 -7.32
C GLY A 46 15.73 12.98 -6.11
N ASP A 47 17.03 13.10 -5.88
CA ASP A 47 17.73 12.57 -4.69
C ASP A 47 17.48 11.06 -4.47
N GLY A 48 17.47 10.27 -5.54
CA GLY A 48 17.21 8.83 -5.49
C GLY A 48 15.76 8.47 -5.11
N SER A 49 14.85 9.45 -5.10
CA SER A 49 13.45 9.27 -4.75
C SER A 49 12.51 9.50 -5.93
N VAL A 50 11.42 8.73 -5.95
CA VAL A 50 10.27 8.92 -6.83
C VAL A 50 9.08 9.26 -5.95
N VAL A 51 8.59 10.50 -6.05
CA VAL A 51 7.44 10.97 -5.26
C VAL A 51 6.25 11.16 -6.18
N ALA A 52 5.26 10.29 -6.04
CA ALA A 52 3.98 10.41 -6.72
C ALA A 52 2.92 11.04 -5.81
N ARG A 53 2.21 12.03 -6.33
CA ARG A 53 1.06 12.67 -5.69
C ARG A 53 -0.18 12.46 -6.55
N LEU A 54 -1.32 12.27 -5.91
CA LEU A 54 -2.60 12.15 -6.61
C LEU A 54 -3.44 13.41 -6.33
N ALA A 55 -3.83 14.09 -7.40
CA ALA A 55 -4.80 15.17 -7.32
C ALA A 55 -6.18 14.67 -7.75
N THR A 56 -7.22 15.10 -7.03
CA THR A 56 -8.61 15.02 -7.50
C THR A 56 -8.98 16.23 -8.31
N GLY A 57 -9.81 16.05 -9.34
CA GLY A 57 -10.33 17.16 -10.13
C GLY A 57 -9.84 17.17 -11.57
N GLY A 58 -9.27 16.08 -12.08
CA GLY A 58 -8.84 15.94 -13.48
C GLY A 58 -9.96 15.85 -14.51
N GLY A 59 -11.17 16.35 -14.21
CA GLY A 59 -12.35 16.33 -15.08
C GLY A 59 -13.05 14.98 -15.22
N GLY A 60 -12.38 13.85 -14.90
CA GLY A 60 -12.97 12.52 -14.97
C GLY A 60 -13.97 12.23 -13.84
N THR A 61 -14.93 11.34 -14.11
CA THR A 61 -15.91 10.83 -13.14
C THR A 61 -15.68 9.36 -12.77
N GLY A 62 -14.72 8.71 -13.44
CA GLY A 62 -14.41 7.29 -13.31
C GLY A 62 -13.74 6.88 -11.99
N PRO A 63 -13.12 5.70 -11.94
CA PRO A 63 -12.53 5.17 -10.71
C PRO A 63 -11.43 6.09 -10.18
N ALA A 64 -11.23 6.06 -8.86
CA ALA A 64 -10.03 6.61 -8.23
C ALA A 64 -8.98 5.49 -8.12
N LEU A 65 -8.56 4.95 -9.26
CA LEU A 65 -7.54 3.91 -9.36
C LEU A 65 -6.24 4.51 -9.87
N VAL A 66 -5.13 4.18 -9.22
CA VAL A 66 -3.78 4.40 -9.73
C VAL A 66 -3.01 3.09 -9.74
N GLU A 67 -2.26 2.87 -10.80
CA GLU A 67 -1.36 1.75 -10.97
C GLU A 67 0.08 2.25 -11.00
N PHE A 68 0.92 1.62 -10.19
CA PHE A 68 2.36 1.82 -10.13
C PHE A 68 3.06 0.57 -10.64
N ALA A 69 3.92 0.74 -11.64
CA ALA A 69 4.91 -0.25 -12.00
C ALA A 69 6.29 0.26 -11.55
N LEU A 70 7.03 -0.56 -10.81
CA LEU A 70 8.40 -0.25 -10.36
C LEU A 70 9.39 -1.15 -11.10
N HIS A 71 10.60 -0.66 -11.38
CA HIS A 71 11.62 -1.49 -12.01
C HIS A 71 12.03 -2.63 -11.07
N GLU A 72 11.99 -3.87 -11.56
CA GLU A 72 12.13 -5.08 -10.74
C GLU A 72 13.53 -5.30 -10.13
N SER A 73 14.59 -4.89 -10.84
CA SER A 73 15.98 -5.02 -10.36
C SER A 73 16.43 -3.88 -9.44
N VAL A 74 15.58 -2.89 -9.20
CA VAL A 74 15.90 -1.79 -8.26
C VAL A 74 15.41 -2.20 -6.88
N ARG A 75 16.26 -2.04 -5.86
CA ARG A 75 15.89 -2.27 -4.46
C ARG A 75 15.09 -1.08 -3.94
N TRP A 76 13.81 -1.29 -3.67
CA TRP A 76 12.87 -0.23 -3.28
C TRP A 76 12.59 -0.20 -1.78
N ARG A 77 12.51 1.01 -1.23
CA ARG A 77 11.76 1.31 -0.01
C ARG A 77 10.45 2.00 -0.42
N ILE A 78 9.32 1.46 0.02
CA ILE A 78 7.99 1.93 -0.40
C ILE A 78 7.31 2.65 0.76
N GLN A 79 6.90 3.91 0.57
CA GLN A 79 6.14 4.66 1.56
C GLN A 79 4.80 5.17 1.01
N LEU A 80 3.70 4.70 1.59
CA LEU A 80 2.33 5.04 1.17
C LEU A 80 1.63 5.91 2.22
N ARG A 81 1.75 7.23 2.06
CA ARG A 81 1.20 8.24 3.00
C ARG A 81 -0.26 8.58 2.77
N GLY A 82 -0.77 8.43 1.55
CA GLY A 82 -2.16 8.70 1.21
C GLY A 82 -3.12 7.70 1.85
N GLY A 83 -4.25 8.20 2.37
CA GLY A 83 -5.36 7.37 2.78
C GLY A 83 -6.08 6.79 1.57
N THR A 84 -6.33 5.48 1.58
CA THR A 84 -7.01 4.79 0.48
C THR A 84 -8.15 3.93 1.01
N ARG A 85 -9.03 3.45 0.13
CA ARG A 85 -9.89 2.33 0.48
C ARG A 85 -9.08 1.05 0.45
N GLU A 86 -8.31 0.86 -0.61
CA GLU A 86 -7.58 -0.37 -0.86
C GLU A 86 -6.14 -0.09 -1.32
N LYS A 87 -5.22 -0.92 -0.85
CA LYS A 87 -3.81 -0.97 -1.27
C LYS A 87 -3.49 -2.41 -1.63
N ILE A 88 -3.11 -2.64 -2.88
CA ILE A 88 -2.67 -3.95 -3.38
C ILE A 88 -1.23 -3.78 -3.81
N LEU A 89 -0.31 -4.39 -3.07
CA LEU A 89 1.12 -4.37 -3.36
C LEU A 89 1.53 -5.80 -3.70
N ASP A 90 1.62 -6.11 -4.99
CA ASP A 90 2.14 -7.39 -5.47
C ASP A 90 3.62 -7.22 -5.75
N LEU A 91 4.47 -7.57 -4.79
CA LEU A 91 5.91 -7.32 -4.80
C LEU A 91 6.73 -8.55 -5.18
N ARG A 92 6.07 -9.64 -5.60
CA ARG A 92 6.67 -10.97 -5.73
C ARG A 92 7.90 -11.05 -6.64
N SER A 93 7.95 -10.19 -7.66
CA SER A 93 9.01 -10.18 -8.67
C SER A 93 10.04 -9.06 -8.46
N GLY A 94 10.01 -8.33 -7.35
CA GLY A 94 10.89 -7.17 -7.15
C GLY A 94 11.76 -7.26 -5.90
N LEU A 95 12.77 -6.39 -5.84
CA LEU A 95 13.62 -6.22 -4.68
C LEU A 95 13.03 -5.13 -3.77
N VAL A 96 12.61 -5.49 -2.57
CA VAL A 96 11.99 -4.55 -1.61
C VAL A 96 12.60 -4.73 -0.23
N ASP A 97 13.06 -3.65 0.38
CA ASP A 97 13.59 -3.67 1.76
C ASP A 97 12.47 -3.47 2.78
N GLU A 98 11.56 -2.54 2.49
CA GLU A 98 10.62 -2.05 3.48
C GLU A 98 9.34 -1.51 2.82
N VAL A 99 8.21 -1.75 3.47
CA VAL A 99 6.91 -1.19 3.11
C VAL A 99 6.33 -0.45 4.32
N HIS A 100 6.12 0.86 4.15
CA HIS A 100 5.59 1.72 5.18
C HIS A 100 4.21 2.27 4.77
N LEU A 101 3.17 1.81 5.43
CA LEU A 101 1.76 2.20 5.24
C LEU A 101 1.38 3.31 6.24
N ALA A 102 1.80 4.54 5.91
CA ALA A 102 1.58 5.72 6.76
C ALA A 102 0.16 6.31 6.64
N GLY A 103 -0.55 6.06 5.53
CA GLY A 103 -1.96 6.42 5.37
C GLY A 103 -2.88 5.26 5.70
N GLY A 104 -4.02 5.53 6.36
CA GLY A 104 -5.01 4.51 6.70
C GLY A 104 -5.62 3.84 5.46
N ALA A 105 -6.12 2.62 5.63
CA ALA A 105 -6.84 1.90 4.59
C ALA A 105 -7.96 1.03 5.14
N THR A 106 -9.03 0.83 4.37
CA THR A 106 -10.00 -0.23 4.70
C THR A 106 -9.33 -1.59 4.51
N ARG A 107 -8.59 -1.79 3.42
CA ARG A 107 -7.85 -3.01 3.15
C ARG A 107 -6.45 -2.70 2.63
N ALA A 108 -5.47 -3.40 3.16
CA ALA A 108 -4.13 -3.48 2.59
C ALA A 108 -3.76 -4.95 2.39
N GLN A 109 -3.29 -5.28 1.19
CA GLN A 109 -2.73 -6.58 0.85
C GLN A 109 -1.31 -6.36 0.34
N VAL A 110 -0.36 -7.04 0.96
CA VAL A 110 1.04 -7.04 0.56
C VAL A 110 1.43 -8.49 0.29
N THR A 111 1.87 -8.76 -0.94
CA THR A 111 2.41 -10.07 -1.31
C THR A 111 3.88 -9.87 -1.61
N LEU A 112 4.72 -10.52 -0.80
CA LEU A 112 6.18 -10.39 -0.85
C LEU A 112 6.78 -11.51 -1.71
N PRO A 113 8.00 -11.31 -2.24
CA PRO A 113 8.74 -12.38 -2.90
C PRO A 113 8.79 -13.68 -2.07
N PRO A 114 8.90 -14.84 -2.74
CA PRO A 114 9.24 -16.09 -2.08
C PRO A 114 10.58 -15.87 -1.39
N ALA A 115 10.53 -15.80 -0.08
CA ALA A 115 11.71 -15.47 0.68
C ALA A 115 12.36 -16.77 1.16
N VAL A 116 13.66 -16.90 0.91
CA VAL A 116 14.55 -17.63 1.83
C VAL A 116 14.57 -16.93 3.21
N GLY A 117 14.14 -15.66 3.25
CA GLY A 117 13.93 -14.82 4.43
C GLY A 117 12.52 -14.86 5.06
N THR A 118 12.23 -13.91 5.95
CA THR A 118 10.93 -13.84 6.66
C THR A 118 10.47 -12.41 6.94
N VAL A 119 9.28 -12.25 7.53
CA VAL A 119 8.59 -10.96 7.64
C VAL A 119 8.31 -10.55 9.07
N ARG A 120 8.47 -9.25 9.35
CA ARG A 120 7.99 -8.58 10.54
C ARG A 120 6.95 -7.55 10.16
N VAL A 121 5.83 -7.58 10.87
CA VAL A 121 4.75 -6.60 10.73
C VAL A 121 4.63 -5.81 12.03
N ARG A 122 4.72 -4.48 11.95
CA ARG A 122 4.40 -3.56 13.05
C ARG A 122 3.05 -2.91 12.75
N ALA A 123 2.06 -3.13 13.60
CA ALA A 123 0.74 -2.50 13.51
C ALA A 123 0.69 -1.30 14.45
N ALA A 124 1.46 -0.25 14.19
CA ALA A 124 1.54 0.91 15.09
C ALA A 124 0.17 1.59 15.26
N GLY A 125 -0.60 1.72 14.17
CA GLY A 125 -1.96 2.26 14.19
C GLY A 125 -3.06 1.25 14.54
N GLY A 126 -2.70 -0.02 14.77
CA GLY A 126 -3.63 -1.13 15.01
C GLY A 126 -4.28 -1.68 13.74
N ALA A 127 -4.94 -2.83 13.88
CA ALA A 127 -5.69 -3.45 12.80
C ALA A 127 -6.95 -4.17 13.28
N GLY A 128 -8.04 -4.08 12.52
CA GLY A 128 -9.24 -4.88 12.80
C GLY A 128 -8.98 -6.37 12.60
N VAL A 129 -8.30 -6.71 11.50
CA VAL A 129 -7.83 -8.06 11.17
C VAL A 129 -6.41 -7.97 10.62
N LEU A 130 -5.52 -8.85 11.07
CA LEU A 130 -4.17 -9.01 10.55
C LEU A 130 -3.93 -10.48 10.20
N THR A 131 -3.63 -10.77 8.94
CA THR A 131 -3.16 -12.09 8.49
C THR A 131 -1.69 -11.97 8.07
N VAL A 132 -0.84 -12.83 8.62
CA VAL A 132 0.58 -12.95 8.23
C VAL A 132 0.88 -14.41 7.97
N ASP A 133 1.30 -14.74 6.75
CA ASP A 133 1.56 -16.12 6.29
C ASP A 133 0.41 -17.08 6.67
N GLY A 134 -0.83 -16.71 6.32
CA GLY A 134 -2.05 -17.44 6.66
C GLY A 134 -2.49 -17.40 8.13
N LYS A 135 -1.65 -16.94 9.08
CA LYS A 135 -2.01 -16.83 10.51
C LYS A 135 -2.79 -15.55 10.77
N THR A 136 -4.06 -15.69 11.16
CA THR A 136 -4.98 -14.55 11.34
C THR A 136 -5.14 -14.17 12.82
N ARG A 137 -5.15 -12.86 13.08
CA ARG A 137 -5.47 -12.21 14.36
C ARG A 137 -6.58 -11.18 14.16
N THR A 138 -7.42 -10.97 15.16
CA THR A 138 -8.50 -9.97 15.16
C THR A 138 -8.33 -9.01 16.34
N GLY A 139 -8.81 -7.77 16.20
CA GLY A 139 -8.72 -6.77 17.26
C GLY A 139 -7.29 -6.42 17.67
N VAL A 140 -6.40 -6.24 16.67
CA VAL A 140 -4.98 -5.98 16.91
C VAL A 140 -4.80 -4.56 17.42
N ALA A 141 -4.34 -4.44 18.67
CA ALA A 141 -4.06 -3.16 19.30
C ALA A 141 -2.90 -2.41 18.60
N GLY A 142 -2.95 -1.08 18.65
CA GLY A 142 -1.84 -0.23 18.20
C GLY A 142 -0.54 -0.56 18.93
N GLY A 143 0.57 -0.54 18.20
CA GLY A 143 1.91 -0.90 18.69
C GLY A 143 2.21 -2.40 18.67
N THR A 144 1.28 -3.25 18.26
CA THR A 144 1.52 -4.70 18.17
C THR A 144 2.62 -5.00 17.14
N LYS A 145 3.60 -5.83 17.54
CA LYS A 145 4.63 -6.38 16.67
C LYS A 145 4.38 -7.86 16.44
N VAL A 146 4.38 -8.28 15.18
CA VAL A 146 4.27 -9.67 14.75
C VAL A 146 5.53 -10.02 13.98
N GLU A 147 6.21 -11.07 14.41
CA GLU A 147 7.33 -11.67 13.68
C GLU A 147 6.87 -13.03 13.18
N ALA A 148 7.03 -13.28 11.88
CA ALA A 148 6.76 -14.59 11.29
C ALA A 148 7.82 -15.60 11.75
N THR A 149 7.50 -16.89 11.61
CA THR A 149 8.42 -17.97 11.96
C THR A 149 9.77 -17.79 11.24
N GLY A 150 10.88 -18.02 11.96
CA GLY A 150 12.25 -17.91 11.42
C GLY A 150 12.86 -16.50 11.44
N TRP A 151 12.18 -15.49 12.02
CA TRP A 151 12.68 -14.10 12.05
C TRP A 151 14.05 -13.88 12.66
N ALA A 152 14.37 -14.57 13.74
CA ALA A 152 15.66 -14.38 14.41
C ALA A 152 16.85 -14.78 13.53
N ASP A 153 16.68 -15.83 12.73
CA ASP A 153 17.76 -16.51 12.00
C ASP A 153 17.77 -16.22 10.50
N ALA A 154 16.75 -15.53 9.98
CA ALA A 154 16.67 -15.18 8.57
C ALA A 154 17.74 -14.16 8.17
N GLU A 155 18.44 -14.44 7.07
CA GLU A 155 19.40 -13.53 6.44
C GLU A 155 18.67 -12.37 5.74
N ASP A 156 17.63 -12.71 4.98
CA ASP A 156 16.76 -11.72 4.34
C ASP A 156 15.51 -11.45 5.18
N ARG A 157 15.15 -10.17 5.32
CA ARG A 157 14.06 -9.74 6.18
C ARG A 157 13.24 -8.67 5.51
N TYR A 158 11.92 -8.79 5.62
CA TYR A 158 10.99 -7.77 5.18
C TYR A 158 10.35 -7.10 6.39
N ASP A 159 10.43 -5.77 6.41
CA ASP A 159 9.73 -4.96 7.39
C ASP A 159 8.49 -4.31 6.78
N ILE A 160 7.34 -4.57 7.39
CA ILE A 160 6.06 -3.95 7.05
C ILE A 160 5.61 -3.11 8.25
N ASP A 161 5.47 -1.80 8.04
CA ASP A 161 5.01 -0.88 9.09
C ASP A 161 3.64 -0.29 8.73
N ALA A 162 2.61 -0.68 9.46
CA ALA A 162 1.28 -0.09 9.39
C ALA A 162 1.15 0.99 10.48
N VAL A 163 1.67 2.17 10.18
CA VAL A 163 1.67 3.32 11.10
C VAL A 163 0.28 3.88 11.31
N ALA A 164 -0.54 3.94 10.27
CA ALA A 164 -1.95 4.27 10.40
C ALA A 164 -2.81 3.03 10.55
N GLY A 165 -3.99 3.19 11.18
CA GLY A 165 -4.95 2.11 11.37
C GLY A 165 -5.47 1.54 10.04
N VAL A 166 -5.61 0.22 10.00
CA VAL A 166 -6.11 -0.54 8.84
C VAL A 166 -7.24 -1.48 9.26
N SER A 167 -8.37 -1.51 8.56
CA SER A 167 -9.44 -2.44 8.95
C SER A 167 -9.03 -3.90 8.72
N LYS A 168 -8.36 -4.19 7.59
CA LYS A 168 -7.76 -5.49 7.30
C LYS A 168 -6.39 -5.33 6.65
N LEU A 169 -5.38 -6.00 7.21
CA LEU A 169 -4.05 -6.14 6.64
C LEU A 169 -3.76 -7.62 6.39
N VAL A 170 -3.36 -7.93 5.16
CA VAL A 170 -2.90 -9.26 4.75
C VAL A 170 -1.48 -9.12 4.24
N VAL A 171 -0.57 -9.90 4.81
CA VAL A 171 0.83 -9.98 4.41
C VAL A 171 1.15 -11.45 4.13
N GLU A 172 1.44 -11.77 2.89
CA GLU A 172 1.75 -13.14 2.47
C GLU A 172 3.09 -13.17 1.74
N ARG A 173 3.80 -14.29 1.86
CA ARG A 173 4.96 -14.64 1.05
C ARG A 173 4.54 -15.76 0.11
N SER A 174 4.90 -15.69 -1.18
CA SER A 174 4.48 -16.68 -2.20
C SER A 174 5.66 -17.38 -2.84
#